data_AF-A0A4U2YBS3-F1
#
_entry.id   AF-A0A4U2YBS3-F1
#
_cell.length_a   1.000
_cell.length_b   1.000
_cell.length_c   1.000
_cell.angle_alpha   90.00
_cell.angle_beta   90.00
_cell.angle_gamma   90.00
#
_symmetry.space_group_name_H-M   'P 1'
#
loop_
_entity.id
_entity.type
_entity.pdbx_description
1 polymer ?
#
loop_
_entity_poly.entity_id
_entity_poly.type
_entity_poly.pdbx_seq_one_letter_code
_entity_poly.pdbx_strand_id
1 'polypeptide(L)'
;MKLLKKWDMDCERRRKLQLILNHLHRKEKGLMWQIFSIGKFGYAVSDFLNHSEIQSNHAVLKNEYELFIPSNLSGVLFIANYQSISLLRQLDVEVHKQNIPFIPVVLDSPLLVVGPVIIPGNEGCYHCYHQRMMQHHPNAELTRSVQQYYNDQQIAGVQGYHPADVVLIGSLLKRIIECPESYQGKFFLLNEVTREMKNSCVTGVHSCPRCGLQRDEATRGYLDLAQHFRIQNGLIAEEV
;
A
#
# COMPACT_ATOMS: atom_id res chain seq x y z
N MET A 1 -28.47 13.55 -22.30
CA MET A 1 -27.06 13.25 -22.65
C MET A 1 -26.04 14.36 -22.33
N LYS A 2 -26.25 15.66 -22.64
CA LYS A 2 -25.27 16.73 -22.29
C LYS A 2 -25.03 16.93 -20.78
N LEU A 3 -25.98 16.54 -19.92
CA LEU A 3 -25.88 16.67 -18.46
C LEU A 3 -24.99 15.60 -17.80
N LEU A 4 -24.99 14.36 -18.31
CA LEU A 4 -24.20 13.25 -17.73
C LEU A 4 -22.69 13.40 -18.03
N LYS A 5 -22.32 13.79 -19.27
CA LYS A 5 -20.91 14.14 -19.60
C LYS A 5 -20.39 15.33 -18.80
N LYS A 6 -21.26 16.27 -18.43
CA LYS A 6 -20.91 17.41 -17.56
C LYS A 6 -20.67 16.94 -16.12
N TRP A 7 -21.45 15.98 -15.63
CA TRP A 7 -21.30 15.36 -14.30
C TRP A 7 -20.00 14.54 -14.15
N ASP A 8 -19.65 13.68 -15.12
CA ASP A 8 -18.41 12.87 -15.04
C ASP A 8 -17.14 13.74 -15.09
N MET A 9 -17.11 14.76 -15.96
CA MET A 9 -16.00 15.73 -15.97
C MET A 9 -15.93 16.52 -14.66
N ASP A 10 -17.06 16.87 -14.06
CA ASP A 10 -17.08 17.55 -12.76
C ASP A 10 -16.57 16.61 -11.64
N CYS A 11 -16.82 15.30 -11.72
CA CYS A 11 -16.32 14.33 -10.75
C CYS A 11 -14.80 14.10 -10.85
N GLU A 12 -14.26 13.91 -12.05
CA GLU A 12 -12.81 13.75 -12.24
C GLU A 12 -12.06 15.06 -11.91
N ARG A 13 -12.63 16.22 -12.27
CA ARG A 13 -12.05 17.53 -11.95
C ARG A 13 -12.12 17.82 -10.46
N ARG A 14 -13.21 17.47 -9.76
CA ARG A 14 -13.28 17.53 -8.29
C ARG A 14 -12.28 16.58 -7.64
N ARG A 15 -12.11 15.36 -8.15
CA ARG A 15 -11.08 14.42 -7.65
C ARG A 15 -9.69 15.01 -7.82
N LYS A 16 -9.34 15.54 -9.00
CA LYS A 16 -8.05 16.22 -9.25
C LYS A 16 -7.86 17.44 -8.35
N LEU A 17 -8.88 18.28 -8.18
CA LEU A 17 -8.83 19.43 -7.28
C LEU A 17 -8.66 19.03 -5.82
N GLN A 18 -9.38 17.99 -5.35
CA GLN A 18 -9.24 17.47 -4.00
C GLN A 18 -7.83 16.90 -3.76
N LEU A 19 -7.26 16.21 -4.75
CA LEU A 19 -5.88 15.73 -4.70
C LEU A 19 -4.89 16.89 -4.60
N ILE A 20 -5.08 17.94 -5.40
CA ILE A 20 -4.24 19.16 -5.36
C ILE A 20 -4.38 19.85 -4.01
N LEU A 21 -5.59 20.03 -3.48
CA LEU A 21 -5.83 20.65 -2.18
C LEU A 21 -5.21 19.84 -1.04
N ASN A 22 -5.37 18.51 -1.05
CA ASN A 22 -4.74 17.62 -0.07
C ASN A 22 -3.20 17.72 -0.15
N HIS A 23 -2.64 17.78 -1.35
CA HIS A 23 -1.19 17.93 -1.56
C HIS A 23 -0.67 19.28 -1.04
N LEU A 24 -1.36 20.37 -1.35
CA LEU A 24 -0.98 21.72 -0.88
C LEU A 24 -1.05 21.83 0.65
N HIS A 25 -2.13 21.33 1.25
CA HIS A 25 -2.31 21.35 2.72
C HIS A 25 -1.23 20.54 3.45
N ARG A 26 -0.79 19.42 2.86
CA ARG A 26 0.32 18.61 3.41
C ARG A 26 1.67 19.30 3.25
N LYS A 27 1.91 19.98 2.14
CA LYS A 27 3.16 20.71 1.88
C LYS A 27 3.37 21.84 2.90
N GLU A 28 2.30 22.48 3.35
CA GLU A 28 2.35 23.52 4.39
C GLU A 28 2.63 22.96 5.79
N LYS A 29 2.20 21.73 6.09
CA LYS A 29 2.35 21.13 7.43
C LYS A 29 3.63 20.31 7.63
N GLY A 30 4.39 20.05 6.58
CA GLY A 30 5.49 19.08 6.61
C GLY A 30 4.96 17.65 6.62
N LEU A 31 5.40 16.85 5.65
CA LEU A 31 5.00 15.44 5.55
C LEU A 31 5.79 14.63 6.58
N MET A 32 5.31 14.54 7.82
CA MET A 32 5.94 13.68 8.82
C MET A 32 5.48 12.23 8.66
N TRP A 33 6.37 11.35 8.20
CA TRP A 33 6.11 9.91 8.07
C TRP A 33 6.76 9.10 9.18
N GLN A 34 6.12 8.03 9.62
CA GLN A 34 6.78 7.04 10.49
C GLN A 34 7.27 5.88 9.63
N ILE A 35 8.56 5.58 9.69
CA ILE A 35 9.17 4.44 9.00
C ILE A 35 9.49 3.37 10.04
N PHE A 36 8.93 2.19 9.86
CA PHE A 36 9.30 0.97 10.58
C PHE A 36 10.14 0.10 9.66
N SER A 37 11.34 -0.26 10.10
CA SER A 37 12.24 -1.09 9.29
C SER A 37 12.68 -2.34 10.03
N ILE A 38 12.73 -3.46 9.32
CA ILE A 38 13.24 -4.75 9.79
C ILE A 38 14.28 -5.29 8.80
N GLY A 39 15.42 -5.72 9.34
CA GLY A 39 16.49 -6.35 8.57
C GLY A 39 17.29 -5.35 7.71
N LYS A 40 18.37 -5.86 7.10
CA LYS A 40 19.34 -5.02 6.37
C LYS A 40 18.74 -4.26 5.19
N PHE A 41 17.82 -4.90 4.46
CA PHE A 41 17.09 -4.25 3.37
C PHE A 41 16.24 -3.08 3.88
N GLY A 42 15.48 -3.30 4.94
CA GLY A 42 14.66 -2.26 5.57
C GLY A 42 15.50 -1.05 5.98
N TYR A 43 16.63 -1.29 6.62
CA TYR A 43 17.55 -0.21 7.03
C TYR A 43 18.09 0.56 5.83
N ALA A 44 18.55 -0.14 4.79
CA ALA A 44 19.12 0.52 3.61
C ALA A 44 18.11 1.40 2.87
N VAL A 45 16.85 0.97 2.77
CA VAL A 45 15.78 1.79 2.17
C VAL A 45 15.42 2.97 3.07
N SER A 46 15.33 2.78 4.39
CA SER A 46 15.11 3.88 5.33
C SER A 46 16.21 4.94 5.25
N ASP A 47 17.47 4.50 5.20
CA ASP A 47 18.63 5.40 5.06
C ASP A 47 18.55 6.20 3.75
N PHE A 48 18.20 5.53 2.64
CA PHE A 48 17.98 6.20 1.37
C PHE A 48 16.89 7.30 1.48
N LEU A 49 15.75 6.99 2.12
CA LEU A 49 14.65 7.95 2.27
C LEU A 49 15.02 9.13 3.19
N ASN A 50 15.79 8.88 4.25
CA ASN A 50 16.28 9.93 5.16
C ASN A 50 17.18 10.94 4.43
N HIS A 51 17.97 10.50 3.44
CA HIS A 51 18.76 11.40 2.61
C HIS A 51 17.96 12.17 1.55
N SER A 52 16.67 11.85 1.38
CA SER A 52 15.83 12.32 0.28
C SER A 52 14.96 13.56 0.59
N GLU A 53 15.23 14.27 1.70
CA GLU A 53 14.45 15.39 2.25
C GLU A 53 13.05 15.01 2.78
N ILE A 54 12.77 13.72 2.95
CA ILE A 54 11.52 13.28 3.58
C ILE A 54 11.66 13.42 5.09
N GLN A 55 10.82 14.23 5.70
CA GLN A 55 10.73 14.30 7.17
C GLN A 55 10.16 12.97 7.68
N SER A 56 11.00 12.17 8.33
CA SER A 56 10.55 10.90 8.87
C SER A 56 11.09 10.64 10.27
N ASN A 57 10.24 10.03 11.10
CA ASN A 57 10.67 9.39 12.32
C ASN A 57 10.98 7.94 11.96
N HIS A 58 12.21 7.52 12.23
CA HIS A 58 12.64 6.15 11.95
C HIS A 58 12.63 5.33 13.24
N ALA A 59 11.83 4.27 13.25
CA ALA A 59 11.81 3.28 14.32
C ALA A 59 12.34 1.94 13.79
N VAL A 60 13.36 1.44 14.44
CA VAL A 60 13.89 0.09 14.22
C VAL A 60 13.10 -0.86 15.12
N LEU A 61 12.30 -1.73 14.51
CA LEU A 61 11.55 -2.73 15.28
C LEU A 61 12.47 -3.92 15.59
N LYS A 62 12.72 -4.17 16.87
CA LYS A 62 13.45 -5.35 17.34
C LYS A 62 12.52 -6.53 17.65
N ASN A 63 11.25 -6.24 17.92
CA ASN A 63 10.20 -7.21 18.22
C ASN A 63 8.82 -6.63 17.84
N GLU A 64 7.79 -7.48 17.84
CA GLU A 64 6.40 -7.12 17.50
C GLU A 64 5.69 -6.28 18.58
N TYR A 65 6.25 -6.17 19.79
CA TYR A 65 5.56 -5.62 20.95
C TYR A 65 5.81 -4.12 21.18
N GLU A 66 6.79 -3.54 20.49
CA GLU A 66 7.17 -2.11 20.61
C GLU A 66 6.52 -1.23 19.52
N LEU A 67 5.30 -1.57 19.09
CA LEU A 67 4.59 -0.78 18.10
C LEU A 67 3.99 0.48 18.73
N PHE A 68 4.62 1.63 18.50
CA PHE A 68 4.07 2.93 18.84
C PHE A 68 3.94 3.80 17.59
N ILE A 69 2.73 4.28 17.31
CA ILE A 69 2.46 5.19 16.19
C ILE A 69 2.11 6.58 16.76
N PRO A 70 3.02 7.57 16.66
CA PRO A 70 2.75 8.93 17.11
C PRO A 70 1.48 9.52 16.50
N SER A 71 0.79 10.39 17.24
CA SER A 71 -0.26 11.24 16.68
C SER A 71 0.32 12.27 15.71
N ASN A 72 -0.48 12.73 14.73
CA ASN A 72 -0.12 13.76 13.73
C ASN A 72 0.83 13.32 12.61
N LEU A 73 0.84 12.03 12.27
CA LEU A 73 1.58 11.54 11.11
C LEU A 73 0.81 11.79 9.80
N SER A 74 1.55 11.95 8.71
CA SER A 74 1.03 11.97 7.34
C SER A 74 0.88 10.58 6.72
N GLY A 75 1.49 9.57 7.35
CA GLY A 75 1.43 8.18 6.91
C GLY A 75 2.48 7.30 7.61
N VAL A 76 2.36 6.00 7.40
CA VAL A 76 3.27 4.98 7.91
C VAL A 76 3.83 4.14 6.77
N LEU A 77 5.13 3.91 6.82
CA LEU A 77 5.85 3.01 5.93
C LEU A 77 6.40 1.85 6.75
N PHE A 78 6.17 0.62 6.31
CA PHE A 78 6.78 -0.57 6.89
C PHE A 78 7.69 -1.22 5.85
N ILE A 79 8.95 -1.47 6.18
CA ILE A 79 9.94 -2.02 5.25
C ILE A 79 10.62 -3.21 5.91
N ALA A 80 10.52 -4.39 5.32
CA ALA A 80 11.08 -5.61 5.89
C ALA A 80 11.71 -6.53 4.83
N ASN A 81 12.62 -7.38 5.28
CA ASN A 81 13.22 -8.47 4.49
C ASN A 81 12.45 -9.80 4.60
N TYR A 82 11.22 -9.77 5.13
CA TYR A 82 10.27 -10.87 5.15
C TYR A 82 8.88 -10.35 5.52
N GLN A 83 7.86 -11.18 5.31
CA GLN A 83 6.47 -10.81 5.55
C GLN A 83 5.99 -11.28 6.94
N SER A 84 6.04 -10.42 7.97
CA SER A 84 5.32 -10.67 9.23
C SER A 84 3.84 -10.27 9.10
N ILE A 85 2.97 -11.26 8.96
CA ILE A 85 1.53 -11.03 8.75
C ILE A 85 0.86 -10.50 10.01
N SER A 86 1.27 -10.98 11.19
CA SER A 86 0.77 -10.48 12.48
C SER A 86 1.04 -8.99 12.61
N LEU A 87 2.29 -8.58 12.40
CA LEU A 87 2.73 -7.20 12.52
C LEU A 87 2.06 -6.28 11.49
N LEU A 88 2.03 -6.70 10.22
CA LEU A 88 1.39 -5.93 9.15
C LEU A 88 -0.11 -5.73 9.40
N ARG A 89 -0.79 -6.72 9.97
CA ARG A 89 -2.20 -6.60 10.37
C ARG A 89 -2.39 -5.68 11.57
N GLN A 90 -1.50 -5.74 12.57
CA GLN A 90 -1.55 -4.84 13.71
C GLN A 90 -1.32 -3.39 13.28
N LEU A 91 -0.30 -3.14 12.44
CA LEU A 91 -0.05 -1.84 11.81
C LEU A 91 -1.28 -1.33 11.05
N ASP A 92 -1.89 -2.17 10.20
CA ASP A 92 -3.10 -1.82 9.45
C ASP A 92 -4.26 -1.42 10.37
N VAL A 93 -4.38 -2.00 11.56
CA VAL A 93 -5.38 -1.62 12.56
C VAL A 93 -5.05 -0.26 13.18
N GLU A 94 -3.81 -0.03 13.61
CA GLU A 94 -3.43 1.21 14.28
C GLU A 94 -3.46 2.42 13.34
N VAL A 95 -2.95 2.29 12.11
CA VAL A 95 -3.01 3.36 11.10
C VAL A 95 -4.45 3.66 10.67
N HIS A 96 -5.33 2.64 10.69
CA HIS A 96 -6.75 2.83 10.39
C HIS A 96 -7.44 3.68 11.45
N LYS A 97 -7.17 3.46 12.74
CA LYS A 97 -7.72 4.27 13.83
C LYS A 97 -7.36 5.75 13.69
N GLN A 98 -6.18 6.04 13.15
CA GLN A 98 -5.71 7.40 12.93
C GLN A 98 -6.12 7.98 11.57
N ASN A 99 -6.79 7.20 10.71
CA ASN A 99 -7.17 7.59 9.35
C ASN A 99 -5.97 8.06 8.50
N ILE A 100 -4.81 7.42 8.65
CA ILE A 100 -3.58 7.76 7.92
C ILE A 100 -3.20 6.69 6.89
N PRO A 101 -2.52 7.06 5.79
CA PRO A 101 -1.99 6.12 4.82
C PRO A 101 -1.00 5.10 5.42
N PHE A 102 -1.01 3.89 4.87
CA PHE A 102 -0.08 2.82 5.22
C PHE A 102 0.46 2.14 3.97
N ILE A 103 1.79 1.97 3.90
CA ILE A 103 2.48 1.35 2.79
C ILE A 103 3.40 0.26 3.34
N PRO A 104 3.09 -1.03 3.12
CA PRO A 104 4.03 -2.11 3.41
C PRO A 104 4.98 -2.32 2.23
N VAL A 105 6.23 -2.62 2.53
CA VAL A 105 7.29 -2.94 1.59
C VAL A 105 8.00 -4.17 2.11
N VAL A 106 7.99 -5.23 1.33
CA VAL A 106 8.49 -6.53 1.78
C VAL A 106 9.35 -7.13 0.70
N LEU A 107 10.58 -7.47 1.05
CA LEU A 107 11.45 -8.33 0.27
C LEU A 107 11.27 -9.77 0.74
N ASP A 108 10.41 -10.53 0.05
CA ASP A 108 10.19 -11.96 0.27
C ASP A 108 10.78 -12.72 -0.93
N SER A 109 12.11 -12.88 -0.91
CA SER A 109 12.89 -13.29 -2.08
C SER A 109 12.32 -14.57 -2.74
N PRO A 110 12.14 -14.58 -4.07
CA PRO A 110 12.67 -13.63 -5.04
C PRO A 110 11.74 -12.45 -5.36
N LEU A 111 10.71 -12.18 -4.55
CA LEU A 111 9.73 -11.14 -4.82
C LEU A 111 9.91 -9.95 -3.88
N LEU A 112 10.01 -8.76 -4.48
CA LEU A 112 9.98 -7.49 -3.79
C LEU A 112 8.62 -6.83 -4.03
N VAL A 113 7.87 -6.63 -2.96
CA VAL A 113 6.51 -6.09 -2.98
C VAL A 113 6.52 -4.67 -2.41
N VAL A 114 5.99 -3.71 -3.15
CA VAL A 114 5.72 -2.34 -2.66
C VAL A 114 4.22 -2.11 -2.67
N GLY A 115 3.65 -1.89 -1.50
CA GLY A 115 2.22 -1.72 -1.29
C GLY A 115 1.51 -3.01 -0.85
N PRO A 116 0.18 -2.97 -0.80
CA PRO A 116 -0.68 -1.92 -1.36
C PRO A 116 -0.57 -0.59 -0.63
N VAL A 117 -0.75 0.51 -1.35
CA VAL A 117 -0.91 1.84 -0.74
C VAL A 117 -2.31 1.92 -0.15
N ILE A 118 -2.40 1.71 1.16
CA ILE A 118 -3.66 1.63 1.88
C ILE A 118 -4.00 3.01 2.39
N ILE A 119 -5.19 3.49 2.02
CA ILE A 119 -5.80 4.70 2.58
C ILE A 119 -7.12 4.26 3.22
N PRO A 120 -7.30 4.42 4.54
CA PRO A 120 -8.54 4.06 5.22
C PRO A 120 -9.80 4.59 4.52
N GLY A 121 -10.90 3.80 4.55
CA GLY A 121 -12.18 4.17 3.94
C GLY A 121 -12.37 3.87 2.43
N ASN A 122 -11.39 3.30 1.72
CA ASN A 122 -11.42 3.21 0.24
C ASN A 122 -11.28 1.76 -0.32
N GLU A 123 -10.59 1.59 -1.47
CA GLU A 123 -10.39 0.37 -2.28
C GLU A 123 -10.32 -0.93 -1.46
N GLY A 124 -9.32 -1.06 -0.58
CA GLY A 124 -9.10 -2.26 0.23
C GLY A 124 -8.10 -2.03 1.35
N CYS A 125 -8.15 -2.90 2.36
CA CYS A 125 -7.19 -2.92 3.46
C CYS A 125 -6.08 -3.95 3.25
N TYR A 126 -5.08 -3.96 4.15
CA TYR A 126 -4.08 -5.02 4.15
C TYR A 126 -4.71 -6.42 4.29
N HIS A 127 -5.76 -6.55 5.11
CA HIS A 127 -6.47 -7.83 5.25
C HIS A 127 -7.13 -8.29 3.93
N CYS A 128 -7.73 -7.37 3.16
CA CYS A 128 -8.30 -7.68 1.84
C CYS A 128 -7.21 -8.13 0.87
N TYR A 129 -6.08 -7.43 0.85
CA TYR A 129 -4.93 -7.78 0.04
C TYR A 129 -4.43 -9.19 0.36
N HIS A 130 -4.13 -9.45 1.63
CA HIS A 130 -3.61 -10.76 2.06
C HIS A 130 -4.60 -11.87 1.74
N GLN A 131 -5.89 -11.68 2.01
CA GLN A 131 -6.92 -12.68 1.69
C GLN A 131 -6.94 -13.03 0.19
N ARG A 132 -6.90 -12.02 -0.69
CA ARG A 132 -6.87 -12.21 -2.14
C ARG A 132 -5.57 -12.87 -2.62
N MET A 133 -4.44 -12.43 -2.09
CA MET A 133 -3.14 -13.01 -2.37
C MET A 133 -3.16 -14.51 -2.05
N MET A 134 -3.68 -14.89 -0.88
CA MET A 134 -3.77 -16.29 -0.48
C MET A 134 -4.77 -17.10 -1.31
N GLN A 135 -5.85 -16.50 -1.81
CA GLN A 135 -6.82 -17.16 -2.68
C GLN A 135 -6.25 -17.51 -4.06
N HIS A 136 -5.36 -16.68 -4.58
CA HIS A 136 -4.73 -16.89 -5.89
C HIS A 136 -3.36 -17.55 -5.81
N HIS A 137 -2.83 -17.80 -4.60
CA HIS A 137 -1.52 -18.42 -4.45
C HIS A 137 -1.59 -19.92 -4.77
N PRO A 138 -0.74 -20.44 -5.68
CA PRO A 138 -0.79 -21.85 -6.09
C PRO A 138 -0.55 -22.82 -4.92
N ASN A 139 0.26 -22.41 -3.93
CA ASN A 139 0.60 -23.21 -2.75
C ASN A 139 0.22 -22.47 -1.46
N ALA A 140 -1.05 -22.09 -1.31
CA ALA A 140 -1.50 -21.26 -0.19
C ALA A 140 -1.18 -21.86 1.19
N GLU A 141 -1.23 -23.18 1.35
CA GLU A 141 -0.90 -23.84 2.63
C GLU A 141 0.57 -23.68 3.00
N LEU A 142 1.48 -23.96 2.08
CA LEU A 142 2.92 -23.75 2.27
C LEU A 142 3.24 -22.29 2.61
N THR A 143 2.63 -21.35 1.89
CA THR A 143 2.80 -19.91 2.17
C THR A 143 2.33 -19.54 3.57
N ARG A 144 1.22 -20.11 4.06
CA ARG A 144 0.79 -19.89 5.46
C ARG A 144 1.81 -20.42 6.45
N SER A 145 2.35 -21.62 6.22
CA SER A 145 3.38 -22.22 7.09
C SER A 145 4.65 -21.37 7.13
N VAL A 146 5.10 -20.85 5.99
CA VAL A 146 6.25 -19.92 5.91
C VAL A 146 5.95 -18.61 6.63
N GLN A 147 4.77 -18.03 6.43
CA GLN A 147 4.35 -16.81 7.14
C GLN A 147 4.29 -17.03 8.65
N GLN A 148 3.78 -18.18 9.11
CA GLN A 148 3.76 -18.52 10.52
C GLN A 148 5.19 -18.67 11.08
N TYR A 149 6.06 -19.37 10.34
CA TYR A 149 7.46 -19.49 10.71
C TYR A 149 8.13 -18.13 10.88
N TYR A 150 7.89 -17.16 10.00
CA TYR A 150 8.47 -15.81 10.15
C TYR A 150 7.87 -14.98 11.29
N ASN A 151 6.60 -15.19 11.63
CA ASN A 151 6.04 -14.58 12.85
C ASN A 151 6.74 -15.14 14.10
N ASP A 152 7.06 -16.43 14.11
CA ASP A 152 7.72 -17.10 15.25
C ASP A 152 9.25 -16.86 15.27
N GLN A 153 9.88 -16.70 14.10
CA GLN A 153 11.34 -16.63 13.90
C GLN A 153 11.72 -15.41 13.05
N GLN A 154 11.60 -14.23 13.65
CA GLN A 154 11.83 -12.93 13.02
C GLN A 154 13.23 -12.71 12.41
N ILE A 155 14.23 -13.52 12.77
CA ILE A 155 15.62 -13.40 12.27
C ILE A 155 15.87 -14.29 11.05
N ALA A 156 14.93 -15.19 10.70
CA ALA A 156 15.16 -16.22 9.70
C ALA A 156 15.00 -15.77 8.23
N GLY A 157 14.59 -14.53 7.98
CA GLY A 157 14.48 -13.98 6.62
C GLY A 157 15.83 -13.91 5.90
N VAL A 158 15.79 -13.86 4.55
CA VAL A 158 16.99 -13.72 3.72
C VAL A 158 17.75 -12.44 4.10
N GLN A 159 19.05 -12.57 4.36
CA GLN A 159 19.88 -11.51 4.95
C GLN A 159 20.59 -10.61 3.91
N GLY A 160 20.17 -10.65 2.64
CA GLY A 160 20.78 -9.92 1.53
C GLY A 160 19.74 -9.18 0.69
N TYR A 161 20.21 -8.19 -0.07
CA TYR A 161 19.45 -7.46 -1.07
C TYR A 161 20.40 -6.95 -2.14
N HIS A 162 19.90 -6.66 -3.35
CA HIS A 162 20.71 -6.02 -4.36
C HIS A 162 20.71 -4.49 -4.15
N PRO A 163 21.87 -3.79 -4.15
CA PRO A 163 21.91 -2.34 -3.91
C PRO A 163 21.04 -1.51 -4.86
N ALA A 164 20.90 -1.96 -6.12
CA ALA A 164 20.02 -1.29 -7.08
C ALA A 164 18.54 -1.31 -6.66
N ASP A 165 18.10 -2.32 -5.90
CA ASP A 165 16.71 -2.41 -5.44
C ASP A 165 16.42 -1.34 -4.39
N VAL A 166 17.41 -0.97 -3.57
CA VAL A 166 17.28 0.15 -2.61
C VAL A 166 17.01 1.46 -3.33
N VAL A 167 17.79 1.76 -4.37
CA VAL A 167 17.63 2.98 -5.15
C VAL A 167 16.27 2.99 -5.87
N LEU A 168 15.91 1.87 -6.50
CA LEU A 168 14.64 1.74 -7.24
C LEU A 168 13.43 1.90 -6.30
N ILE A 169 13.41 1.16 -5.20
CA ILE A 169 12.29 1.18 -4.25
C ILE A 169 12.23 2.50 -3.49
N GLY A 170 13.37 3.03 -3.03
CA GLY A 170 13.41 4.34 -2.40
C GLY A 170 12.88 5.45 -3.30
N SER A 171 13.25 5.44 -4.59
CA SER A 171 12.72 6.40 -5.58
C SER A 171 11.21 6.24 -5.79
N LEU A 172 10.71 5.01 -5.90
CA LEU A 172 9.28 4.74 -6.02
C LEU A 172 8.51 5.20 -4.78
N LEU A 173 9.03 4.90 -3.60
CA LEU A 173 8.42 5.30 -2.32
C LEU A 173 8.36 6.80 -2.16
N LYS A 174 9.40 7.55 -2.57
CA LYS A 174 9.35 9.02 -2.58
C LYS A 174 8.15 9.54 -3.38
N ARG A 175 7.94 9.01 -4.59
CA ARG A 175 6.79 9.39 -5.44
C ARG A 175 5.44 9.00 -4.82
N ILE A 176 5.38 7.85 -4.16
CA ILE A 176 4.17 7.42 -3.45
C ILE A 176 3.90 8.33 -2.25
N ILE A 177 4.91 8.66 -1.47
CA ILE A 177 4.82 9.51 -0.28
C ILE A 177 4.33 10.93 -0.63
N GLU A 178 4.81 11.48 -1.75
CA GLU A 178 4.41 12.80 -2.25
C GLU A 178 2.95 12.85 -2.71
N CYS A 179 2.39 11.73 -3.17
CA CYS A 179 1.02 11.66 -3.70
C CYS A 179 0.37 10.27 -3.50
N PRO A 180 0.13 9.84 -2.24
CA PRO A 180 -0.31 8.47 -1.96
C PRO A 180 -1.69 8.15 -2.55
N GLU A 181 -2.55 9.17 -2.68
CA GLU A 181 -3.87 9.02 -3.27
C GLU A 181 -3.84 8.61 -4.75
N SER A 182 -2.78 8.97 -5.50
CA SER A 182 -2.60 8.53 -6.89
C SER A 182 -2.24 7.03 -7.01
N TYR A 183 -1.78 6.45 -5.91
CA TYR A 183 -1.37 5.05 -5.81
C TYR A 183 -2.31 4.21 -4.97
N GLN A 184 -3.42 4.78 -4.49
CA GLN A 184 -4.40 4.12 -3.65
C GLN A 184 -4.79 2.73 -4.18
N GLY A 185 -4.70 1.73 -3.31
CA GLY A 185 -5.00 0.32 -3.64
C GLY A 185 -3.95 -0.37 -4.51
N LYS A 186 -3.04 0.38 -5.16
CA LYS A 186 -2.03 -0.17 -6.05
C LYS A 186 -0.88 -0.79 -5.27
N PHE A 187 -0.34 -1.84 -5.84
CA PHE A 187 0.92 -2.45 -5.40
C PHE A 187 1.78 -2.80 -6.61
N PHE A 188 3.08 -2.89 -6.36
CA PHE A 188 4.10 -3.22 -7.34
C PHE A 188 4.81 -4.48 -6.88
N LEU A 189 5.08 -5.37 -7.82
CA LEU A 189 5.84 -6.60 -7.63
C LEU A 189 7.06 -6.52 -8.54
N LEU A 190 8.26 -6.66 -7.98
CA LEU A 190 9.49 -6.87 -8.72
C LEU A 190 9.98 -8.28 -8.43
N ASN A 191 10.20 -9.07 -9.47
CA ASN A 191 10.90 -10.34 -9.34
C ASN A 191 12.41 -10.07 -9.46
N GLU A 192 13.17 -10.30 -8.38
CA GLU A 192 14.61 -9.99 -8.31
C GLU A 192 15.44 -10.80 -9.31
N VAL A 193 14.99 -12.00 -9.67
CA VAL A 193 15.72 -12.91 -10.57
C VAL A 193 15.47 -12.54 -12.03
N THR A 194 14.21 -12.41 -12.42
CA THR A 194 13.81 -12.11 -13.82
C THR A 194 13.84 -10.62 -14.15
N ARG A 195 13.88 -9.76 -13.13
CA ARG A 195 13.72 -8.30 -13.22
C ARG A 195 12.39 -7.86 -13.83
N GLU A 196 11.40 -8.76 -13.91
CA GLU A 196 10.05 -8.42 -14.33
C GLU A 196 9.36 -7.59 -13.23
N MET A 197 8.78 -6.45 -13.64
CA MET A 197 7.96 -5.61 -12.76
C MET A 197 6.49 -5.70 -13.16
N LYS A 198 5.63 -6.03 -12.21
CA LYS A 198 4.17 -6.03 -12.34
C LYS A 198 3.58 -4.97 -11.44
N ASN A 199 2.46 -4.41 -11.86
CA ASN A 199 1.61 -3.62 -10.98
C ASN A 199 0.19 -4.18 -11.02
N SER A 200 -0.52 -3.99 -9.93
CA SER A 200 -1.92 -4.39 -9.81
C SER A 200 -2.60 -3.56 -8.73
N CYS A 201 -3.90 -3.77 -8.54
CA CYS A 201 -4.71 -3.06 -7.55
C CYS A 201 -5.46 -4.06 -6.68
N VAL A 202 -5.59 -3.74 -5.39
CA VAL A 202 -6.34 -4.52 -4.42
C VAL A 202 -7.78 -4.05 -4.41
N THR A 203 -8.68 -4.87 -4.94
CA THR A 203 -10.12 -4.65 -4.73
C THR A 203 -10.48 -4.97 -3.27
N GLY A 204 -11.45 -4.31 -2.67
CA GLY A 204 -11.85 -4.65 -1.31
C GLY A 204 -12.70 -5.92 -1.25
N VAL A 205 -12.65 -6.64 -0.13
CA VAL A 205 -13.56 -7.76 0.16
C VAL A 205 -14.79 -7.21 0.87
N HIS A 206 -15.97 -7.50 0.34
CA HIS A 206 -17.24 -6.96 0.85
C HIS A 206 -17.47 -7.33 2.31
N SER A 207 -17.26 -8.60 2.66
CA SER A 207 -17.38 -9.13 4.03
C SER A 207 -16.13 -8.95 4.88
N CYS A 208 -15.19 -8.07 4.50
CA CYS A 208 -13.98 -7.88 5.30
C CYS A 208 -14.35 -7.32 6.69
N PRO A 209 -13.93 -7.98 7.78
CA PRO A 209 -14.24 -7.52 9.13
C PRO A 209 -13.55 -6.19 9.48
N ARG A 210 -12.48 -5.82 8.76
CA ARG A 210 -11.73 -4.58 8.96
C ARG A 210 -12.38 -3.40 8.24
N CYS A 211 -12.48 -3.46 6.90
CA CYS A 211 -12.95 -2.33 6.08
C CYS A 211 -14.23 -2.63 5.32
N GLY A 212 -14.60 -3.91 5.19
CA GLY A 212 -15.72 -4.35 4.38
C GLY A 212 -17.01 -3.76 4.88
N LEU A 213 -17.31 -3.93 6.17
CA LEU A 213 -18.56 -3.51 6.80
C LEU A 213 -18.71 -1.99 7.00
N GLN A 214 -17.63 -1.22 6.92
CA GLN A 214 -17.63 0.23 7.21
C GLN A 214 -17.72 1.12 5.96
N ARG A 215 -17.56 0.57 4.76
CA ARG A 215 -17.66 1.34 3.50
C ARG A 215 -19.10 1.72 3.15
N ASP A 216 -19.33 2.52 2.13
CA ASP A 216 -20.72 2.68 1.64
C ASP A 216 -21.05 1.49 0.72
N GLU A 217 -22.25 0.89 0.82
CA GLU A 217 -22.66 -0.17 -0.11
C GLU A 217 -22.66 0.31 -1.57
N ALA A 218 -23.00 1.58 -1.80
CA ALA A 218 -22.99 2.18 -3.14
C ALA A 218 -21.59 2.17 -3.78
N THR A 219 -20.53 2.27 -2.98
CA THR A 219 -19.11 2.23 -3.41
C THR A 219 -18.51 0.82 -3.34
N ARG A 220 -19.30 -0.20 -3.00
CA ARG A 220 -18.88 -1.61 -2.93
C ARG A 220 -19.42 -2.47 -4.09
N GLY A 221 -20.28 -1.91 -4.94
CA GLY A 221 -21.10 -2.65 -5.90
C GLY A 221 -20.66 -2.56 -7.37
N TYR A 222 -21.52 -3.07 -8.24
CA TYR A 222 -21.34 -3.16 -9.70
C TYR A 222 -21.05 -1.82 -10.40
N LEU A 223 -21.40 -0.68 -9.80
CA LEU A 223 -21.22 0.65 -10.41
C LEU A 223 -19.75 0.98 -10.69
N ASP A 224 -18.85 0.69 -9.74
CA ASP A 224 -17.41 0.89 -9.92
C ASP A 224 -16.80 -0.15 -10.88
N LEU A 225 -17.30 -1.39 -10.87
CA LEU A 225 -16.91 -2.42 -11.84
C LEU A 225 -17.28 -2.01 -13.27
N ALA A 226 -18.47 -1.45 -13.48
CA ALA A 226 -18.91 -0.97 -14.78
C ALA A 226 -18.01 0.17 -15.29
N GLN A 227 -17.59 1.10 -14.42
CA GLN A 227 -16.61 2.13 -14.79
C GLN A 227 -15.22 1.52 -15.08
N HIS A 228 -14.75 0.57 -14.27
CA HIS A 228 -13.45 -0.07 -14.45
C HIS A 228 -13.37 -0.84 -15.79
N PHE A 229 -14.40 -1.62 -16.15
CA PHE A 229 -14.45 -2.36 -17.41
C PHE A 229 -14.63 -1.45 -18.64
N ARG A 230 -15.31 -0.31 -18.51
CA ARG A 230 -15.39 0.70 -19.57
C ARG A 230 -14.02 1.30 -19.90
N ILE A 231 -13.18 1.50 -18.90
CA ILE A 231 -11.83 2.06 -19.06
C ILE A 231 -10.87 1.05 -19.69
N GLN A 232 -10.93 -0.23 -19.30
CA GLN A 232 -9.99 -1.25 -19.79
C GLN A 232 -10.23 -1.70 -21.24
N ASN A 233 -11.47 -1.64 -21.73
CA ASN A 233 -11.81 -2.15 -23.06
C ASN A 233 -11.79 -1.10 -24.19
N GLY A 234 -11.46 0.16 -23.90
CA GLY A 234 -11.51 1.23 -24.92
C GLY A 234 -12.91 1.47 -25.52
N LEU A 235 -13.95 0.87 -24.92
CA LEU A 235 -15.34 1.06 -25.33
C LEU A 235 -15.82 2.39 -24.78
N ILE A 236 -15.52 3.46 -25.52
CA ILE A 236 -16.41 4.62 -25.53
C ILE A 236 -17.72 4.08 -26.11
N ALA A 237 -18.74 3.90 -25.26
CA ALA A 237 -20.03 3.46 -25.71
C ALA A 237 -20.56 4.45 -26.77
N GLU A 238 -20.54 4.04 -28.03
CA GLU A 238 -21.49 4.52 -29.01
C GLU A 238 -22.83 3.89 -28.62
N GLU A 239 -23.64 4.65 -27.86
CA GLU A 239 -24.95 4.20 -27.36
C GLU A 239 -26.01 4.27 -28.47
N VAL A 240 -26.79 3.17 -28.57
CA VAL A 240 -28.15 3.12 -29.09
C VAL A 240 -29.10 3.73 -28.06
#